data_AF-K6FME4-F1
#
_entry.id   AF-K6FME4-F1
#
_cell.length_a   1.000
_cell.length_b   1.000
_cell.length_c   1.000
_cell.angle_alpha   90.00
_cell.angle_beta   90.00
_cell.angle_gamma   90.00
#
_symmetry.space_group_name_H-M   'P 1'
#
loop_
_entity.id
_entity.type
_entity.pdbx_description
1 polymer ?
#
loop_
_entity_poly.entity_id
_entity_poly.type
_entity_poly.pdbx_seq_one_letter_code
_entity_poly.pdbx_strand_id
1 'polypeptide(L)'
;MSAQNAFESLETALWPTFAAALAKSRHGADVEKYFAYAVLELLHGVLAEEAGGFDIFYEDIRLNPAAPGGWSLDPRLAGHPPLAAALAGPDLPAILTRLSQAATARLAAC
;
A
#
# COMPACT_ATOMS: atom_id res chain seq x y z
N MET A 1 -0.64 7.82 21.52
CA MET A 1 -0.62 6.71 20.54
C MET A 1 0.73 6.78 19.83
N SER A 2 1.51 5.70 19.78
CA SER A 2 2.76 5.67 19.01
C SER A 2 2.45 5.49 17.52
N ALA A 3 3.31 5.98 16.63
CA ALA A 3 3.14 5.80 15.18
C ALA A 3 3.04 4.31 14.79
N GLN A 4 3.81 3.45 15.46
CA GLN A 4 3.77 1.99 15.28
C GLN A 4 2.38 1.40 15.55
N ASN A 5 1.71 1.81 16.64
CA ASN A 5 0.36 1.33 16.96
C ASN A 5 -0.68 1.82 15.93
N ALA A 6 -0.45 2.98 15.31
CA ALA A 6 -1.34 3.49 14.27
C ALA A 6 -1.21 2.68 12.97
N PHE A 7 0.02 2.37 12.54
CA PHE A 7 0.26 1.54 11.35
C PHE A 7 -0.27 0.11 11.48
N GLU A 8 -0.07 -0.52 12.64
CA GLU A 8 -0.61 -1.85 12.92
C GLU A 8 -2.15 -1.86 12.92
N SER A 9 -2.77 -0.81 13.47
CA SER A 9 -4.23 -0.66 13.46
C SER A 9 -4.78 -0.50 12.04
N LEU A 10 -4.12 0.32 11.22
CA LEU A 10 -4.48 0.51 9.80
C LEU A 10 -4.35 -0.79 9.02
N GLU A 11 -3.23 -1.51 9.17
CA GLU A 11 -3.02 -2.79 8.51
C GLU A 11 -4.09 -3.82 8.91
N THR A 12 -4.38 -3.93 10.21
CA THR A 12 -5.38 -4.87 10.73
C THR A 12 -6.77 -4.58 10.17
N ALA A 13 -7.15 -3.31 10.03
CA ALA A 13 -8.42 -2.91 9.45
C ALA A 13 -8.49 -3.18 7.93
N LEU A 14 -7.38 -2.97 7.22
CA LEU A 14 -7.28 -3.13 5.76
C LEU A 14 -7.31 -4.60 5.32
N TRP A 15 -6.64 -5.47 6.07
CA TRP A 15 -6.31 -6.83 5.64
C TRP A 15 -7.50 -7.70 5.22
N PRO A 16 -8.63 -7.75 5.97
CA PRO A 16 -9.77 -8.59 5.61
C PRO A 16 -10.36 -8.23 4.24
N THR A 17 -10.50 -6.94 3.95
CA THR A 17 -11.03 -6.42 2.69
C THR A 17 -10.08 -6.74 1.55
N PHE A 18 -8.78 -6.51 1.74
CA PHE A 18 -7.76 -6.80 0.74
C PHE A 18 -7.69 -8.29 0.38
N ALA A 19 -7.65 -9.17 1.39
CA ALA A 19 -7.61 -10.62 1.18
C ALA A 19 -8.86 -11.12 0.43
N ALA A 20 -10.04 -10.61 0.78
CA ALA A 20 -11.29 -10.95 0.10
C ALA A 20 -11.31 -10.47 -1.37
N ALA A 21 -10.70 -9.31 -1.66
CA ALA A 21 -10.58 -8.80 -3.03
C ALA A 21 -9.61 -9.64 -3.87
N LEU A 22 -8.45 -10.02 -3.32
CA LEU A 22 -7.50 -10.92 -3.97
C LEU A 22 -8.13 -12.28 -4.29
N ALA A 23 -8.90 -12.86 -3.37
CA ALA A 23 -9.59 -14.13 -3.58
C ALA A 23 -10.60 -14.07 -4.74
N LYS A 24 -11.19 -12.90 -5.01
CA LYS A 24 -12.16 -12.68 -6.09
C LYS A 24 -11.53 -12.27 -7.42
N SER A 25 -10.25 -11.91 -7.41
CA SER A 25 -9.51 -11.52 -8.61
C SER A 25 -9.54 -12.64 -9.64
N ARG A 26 -9.76 -12.34 -10.92
CA ARG A 26 -9.82 -13.36 -11.98
C ARG A 26 -8.62 -13.30 -12.91
N HIS A 27 -7.99 -12.13 -13.04
CA HIS A 27 -6.84 -11.90 -13.92
C HIS A 27 -5.83 -10.99 -13.22
N GLY A 28 -4.61 -10.90 -13.78
CA GLY A 28 -3.54 -10.08 -13.21
C GLY A 28 -3.92 -8.60 -13.00
N ALA A 29 -4.69 -8.02 -13.92
CA ALA A 29 -5.16 -6.63 -13.81
C ALA A 29 -6.05 -6.40 -12.57
N ASP A 30 -6.83 -7.40 -12.13
CA ASP A 30 -7.63 -7.30 -10.90
C ASP A 30 -6.72 -7.25 -9.68
N VAL A 31 -5.66 -8.07 -9.66
CA VAL A 31 -4.69 -8.16 -8.57
C VAL A 31 -3.93 -6.84 -8.42
N GLU A 32 -3.42 -6.30 -9.52
CA GLU A 32 -2.75 -4.99 -9.55
C GLU A 32 -3.68 -3.88 -9.06
N LYS A 33 -4.93 -3.90 -9.52
CA LYS A 33 -5.94 -2.93 -9.11
C LYS A 33 -6.20 -2.95 -7.60
N TYR A 34 -6.45 -4.14 -7.04
CA TYR A 34 -6.74 -4.27 -5.63
C TYR A 34 -5.53 -4.01 -4.75
N PHE A 35 -4.32 -4.32 -5.22
CA PHE A 35 -3.08 -3.90 -4.55
C PHE A 35 -3.01 -2.37 -4.44
N ALA A 36 -3.16 -1.66 -5.57
CA ALA A 36 -3.06 -0.21 -5.56
C ALA A 36 -4.19 0.46 -4.74
N TYR A 37 -5.42 -0.08 -4.74
CA TYR A 37 -6.49 0.41 -3.87
C TYR A 37 -6.19 0.19 -2.37
N ALA A 38 -5.65 -0.96 -2.00
CA ALA A 38 -5.31 -1.22 -0.61
C ALA A 38 -4.20 -0.29 -0.11
N VAL A 39 -3.18 -0.05 -0.94
CA VAL A 39 -2.12 0.92 -0.65
C VAL A 39 -2.69 2.34 -0.59
N LEU A 40 -3.58 2.72 -1.51
CA LEU A 40 -4.21 4.05 -1.50
C LEU A 40 -4.96 4.30 -0.18
N GLU A 41 -5.75 3.33 0.27
CA GLU A 41 -6.46 3.38 1.55
C GLU A 41 -5.49 3.51 2.73
N LEU A 42 -4.42 2.71 2.75
CA LEU A 42 -3.37 2.80 3.76
C LEU A 42 -2.76 4.20 3.79
N LEU A 43 -2.35 4.74 2.64
CA LEU A 43 -1.67 6.03 2.55
C LEU A 43 -2.58 7.21 2.91
N HIS A 44 -3.87 7.15 2.57
CA HIS A 44 -4.84 8.12 3.08
C HIS A 44 -4.96 8.06 4.60
N GLY A 45 -4.91 6.86 5.20
CA GLY A 45 -4.83 6.70 6.65
C GLY A 45 -3.58 7.32 7.26
N VAL A 46 -2.42 7.18 6.60
CA VAL A 46 -1.15 7.80 7.03
C VAL A 46 -1.21 9.33 6.99
N LEU A 47 -1.86 9.89 5.97
CA LEU A 47 -1.95 11.35 5.75
C LEU A 47 -3.22 11.98 6.34
N ALA A 48 -4.06 11.23 7.07
CA ALA A 48 -5.39 11.68 7.49
C ALA A 48 -5.38 12.95 8.35
N GLU A 49 -4.30 13.22 9.09
CA GLU A 49 -4.15 14.40 9.95
C GLU A 49 -3.40 15.56 9.27
N GLU A 50 -3.02 15.43 7.99
CA GLU A 50 -2.28 16.45 7.29
C GLU A 50 -3.17 17.64 6.87
N ALA A 51 -2.81 18.84 7.34
CA ALA A 51 -3.44 20.08 6.90
C ALA A 51 -2.91 20.49 5.51
N GLY A 52 -3.73 20.35 4.48
CA GLY A 52 -3.39 20.81 3.12
C GLY A 52 -3.87 19.89 2.00
N GLY A 53 -4.12 18.62 2.31
CA GLY A 53 -4.63 17.62 1.36
C GLY A 53 -3.62 17.32 0.24
N PHE A 54 -2.99 16.15 0.29
CA PHE A 54 -2.19 15.64 -0.81
C PHE A 54 -2.99 14.61 -1.59
N ASP A 55 -3.30 14.91 -2.86
CA ASP A 55 -3.99 13.97 -3.73
C ASP A 55 -3.08 12.80 -4.10
N ILE A 56 -3.49 11.60 -3.69
CA ILE A 56 -2.86 10.33 -4.07
C ILE A 56 -3.73 9.70 -5.16
N PHE A 57 -3.11 9.38 -6.29
CA PHE A 57 -3.80 8.73 -7.39
C PHE A 57 -3.43 7.25 -7.45
N TYR A 58 -4.30 6.48 -8.06
CA TYR A 58 -4.09 5.05 -8.31
C TYR A 58 -2.79 4.81 -9.10
N GLU A 59 -2.51 5.67 -10.08
CA GLU A 59 -1.38 5.59 -11.00
C GLU A 59 -0.03 5.81 -10.31
N ASP A 60 -0.04 6.42 -9.11
CA ASP A 60 1.15 6.64 -8.30
C ASP A 60 1.63 5.36 -7.62
N ILE A 61 0.87 4.27 -7.67
CA ILE A 61 1.12 3.04 -6.92
C ILE A 61 1.22 1.88 -7.90
N ARG A 62 2.29 1.10 -7.81
CA ARG A 62 2.47 -0.09 -8.66
C ARG A 62 2.92 -1.30 -7.87
N LEU A 63 2.29 -2.44 -8.17
CA LEU A 63 2.85 -3.75 -7.85
C LEU A 63 4.06 -3.96 -8.76
N ASN A 64 5.23 -4.18 -8.17
CA ASN A 64 6.48 -4.34 -8.91
C ASN A 64 7.30 -5.47 -8.29
N PRO A 65 7.04 -6.74 -8.66
CA PRO A 65 7.72 -7.89 -8.06
C PRO A 65 9.24 -7.90 -8.23
N ALA A 66 9.78 -7.12 -9.18
CA ALA A 66 11.23 -6.99 -9.40
C ALA A 66 11.90 -5.96 -8.46
N ALA A 67 11.12 -5.09 -7.80
CA ALA A 67 11.64 -4.15 -6.82
C ALA A 67 11.95 -4.86 -5.48
N PRO A 68 12.90 -4.35 -4.66
CA PRO A 68 13.28 -4.98 -3.39
C PRO A 68 12.11 -5.23 -2.41
N GLY A 69 11.10 -4.36 -2.40
CA GLY A 69 9.88 -4.52 -1.59
C GLY A 69 8.71 -5.15 -2.34
N GLY A 70 8.85 -5.44 -3.63
CA GLY A 70 7.76 -5.88 -4.49
C GLY A 70 6.79 -4.77 -4.91
N TRP A 71 7.09 -3.51 -4.61
CA TRP A 71 6.24 -2.36 -4.91
C TRP A 71 7.08 -1.15 -5.32
N SER A 72 6.45 -0.21 -6.01
CA SER A 72 7.04 1.10 -6.33
C SER A 72 5.98 2.18 -6.23
N LEU A 73 6.39 3.36 -5.75
CA LEU A 73 5.58 4.56 -5.73
C LEU A 73 6.15 5.59 -6.72
N ASP A 74 5.29 6.42 -7.28
CA ASP A 74 5.71 7.57 -8.08
C ASP A 74 6.60 8.51 -7.25
N PRO A 75 7.67 9.10 -7.83
CA PRO A 75 8.55 10.01 -7.11
C PRO A 75 7.83 11.20 -6.45
N ARG A 76 6.73 11.69 -7.03
CA ARG A 76 5.91 12.76 -6.43
C ARG A 76 5.33 12.33 -5.09
N LEU A 77 4.82 11.10 -5.04
CA LEU A 77 4.24 10.51 -3.85
C LEU A 77 5.34 10.18 -2.83
N ALA A 78 6.41 9.49 -3.25
CA ALA A 78 7.52 9.11 -2.37
C ALA A 78 8.30 10.31 -1.80
N GLY A 79 8.31 11.45 -2.51
CA GLY A 79 8.96 12.68 -2.09
C GLY A 79 8.09 13.61 -1.23
N HIS A 80 6.81 13.29 -1.02
CA HIS A 80 5.92 14.10 -0.21
C HIS A 80 6.33 14.06 1.27
N PRO A 81 6.61 15.19 1.96
CA PRO A 81 7.33 15.19 3.23
C PRO A 81 6.82 14.24 4.34
N PRO A 82 5.51 14.23 4.70
CA PRO A 82 5.02 13.30 5.73
C PRO A 82 5.11 11.84 5.28
N LEU A 83 4.90 11.55 3.99
CA LEU A 83 5.00 10.20 3.47
C LEU A 83 6.46 9.74 3.36
N ALA A 84 7.36 10.61 2.90
CA ALA A 84 8.80 10.36 2.88
C ALA A 84 9.34 10.03 4.28
N ALA A 85 8.87 10.74 5.31
CA ALA A 85 9.22 10.46 6.69
C ALA A 85 8.70 9.08 7.15
N ALA A 86 7.46 8.73 6.81
CA ALA A 86 6.90 7.41 7.12
C ALA A 86 7.64 6.27 6.38
N LEU A 87 8.02 6.49 5.12
CA LEU A 87 8.78 5.55 4.29
C LEU A 87 10.23 5.35 4.76
N ALA A 88 10.80 6.34 5.45
CA ALA A 88 12.13 6.21 6.06
C ALA A 88 12.11 5.34 7.34
N GLY A 89 10.94 5.17 7.96
CA GLY A 89 10.72 4.23 9.06
C GLY A 89 10.54 2.79 8.55
N PRO A 90 10.64 1.77 9.44
CA PRO A 90 10.49 0.37 9.03
C PRO A 90 9.02 -0.07 8.85
N ASP A 91 8.08 0.57 9.55
CA ASP A 91 6.71 0.07 9.68
C ASP A 91 5.92 0.14 8.36
N LEU A 92 5.88 1.31 7.72
CA LEU A 92 5.14 1.50 6.47
C LEU A 92 5.71 0.64 5.32
N PRO A 93 7.05 0.62 5.06
CA PRO A 93 7.63 -0.29 4.08
C PRO A 93 7.35 -1.77 4.37
N ALA A 94 7.32 -2.19 5.64
CA ALA A 94 7.01 -3.57 6.01
C ALA A 94 5.56 -3.95 5.69
N ILE A 95 4.59 -3.04 5.90
CA ILE A 95 3.19 -3.25 5.52
C ILE A 95 3.07 -3.32 3.99
N LEU A 96 3.65 -2.36 3.26
CA LEU A 96 3.62 -2.33 1.79
C LEU A 96 4.21 -3.61 1.19
N THR A 97 5.30 -4.10 1.78
CA THR A 97 5.95 -5.35 1.35
C THR A 97 5.04 -6.57 1.58
N ARG A 98 4.36 -6.66 2.72
CA ARG A 98 3.39 -7.74 3.01
C ARG A 98 2.20 -7.72 2.04
N LEU A 99 1.65 -6.53 1.77
CA LEU A 99 0.59 -6.36 0.77
C LEU A 99 1.04 -6.81 -0.62
N SER A 100 2.26 -6.41 -1.02
CA SER A 100 2.84 -6.80 -2.31
C SER A 100 3.08 -8.31 -2.40
N GLN A 101 3.59 -8.93 -1.35
CA GLN A 101 3.81 -10.38 -1.32
C GLN A 101 2.50 -11.16 -1.50
N ALA A 102 1.43 -10.75 -0.81
CA ALA A 102 0.11 -11.36 -0.97
C ALA A 102 -0.45 -11.17 -2.39
N ALA A 103 -0.32 -9.98 -2.96
CA ALA A 103 -0.73 -9.71 -4.34
C ALA A 103 0.09 -10.54 -5.35
N THR A 104 1.42 -10.58 -5.19
CA THR A 104 2.33 -11.33 -6.07
C THR A 104 2.04 -12.82 -6.02
N ALA A 105 1.77 -13.38 -4.84
CA ALA A 105 1.38 -14.77 -4.68
C ALA A 105 0.05 -15.06 -5.42
N ARG A 106 -0.92 -14.14 -5.34
CA ARG A 106 -2.18 -14.27 -6.09
C ARG A 106 -1.96 -14.16 -7.60
N LEU A 107 -1.08 -13.25 -8.04
CA LEU A 107 -0.74 -13.03 -9.44
C LEU A 107 -0.11 -14.27 -10.07
N ALA A 108 0.78 -14.97 -9.35
CA ALA A 108 1.39 -16.21 -9.80
C ALA A 108 0.40 -17.40 -9.88
N ALA A 109 -0.77 -17.28 -9.27
CA ALA A 109 -1.84 -18.29 -9.29
C ALA A 109 -2.99 -17.94 -10.26
N CYS A 110 -2.92 -16.80 -10.96
CA CYS A 110 -3.81 -16.46 -12.08
C CYS A 110 -3.31 -17.12 -13.37
#